data_AF-C6Q1Q4-F1
#
_entry.id   AF-C6Q1Q4-F1
#
_cell.length_a   1.000
_cell.length_b   1.000
_cell.length_c   1.000
_cell.angle_alpha   90.00
_cell.angle_beta   90.00
_cell.angle_gamma   90.00
#
_symmetry.space_group_name_H-M   'P 1'
#
loop_
_entity.id
_entity.type
_entity.pdbx_description
1 polymer ?
#
loop_
_entity_poly.entity_id
_entity_poly.type
_entity_poly.pdbx_seq_one_letter_code
_entity_poly.pdbx_strand_id
1 'polypeptide(L)'
;MSENIFSGLEDLGFDDIDEIDLYHTKKEEAKNEEILHLTDEEKQKNLLYNREVTCPVCGNEFKTKAVKTSAARILRKDSDSFIIFDVINPYFYDVWICNKCGYAAMKRDFNKIRNSEIELVKEKIKPKWHPKAYPDVYDVNVAIERFKLSLLNYYVIDAKASKKAMNCLKIAWMYRLLEDSGNETLFLKQALEGFNSAYFNEGFPLYNMDKFTSMYIIGELNRRLGNNDESLKWFSQIITAQGAPSKLKDRSRDQRDLIKEAEDLEKSADKLNNDETPVKEESKPKKGFFSKFFG
;
A
#
# COMPACT_ATOMS: atom_id res chain seq x y z
N MET A 1 -47.86 -3.07 -24.68
CA MET A 1 -48.68 -2.63 -23.54
C MET A 1 -48.11 -3.33 -22.33
N SER A 2 -47.41 -2.61 -21.45
CA SER A 2 -46.94 -3.16 -20.18
C SER A 2 -48.15 -3.42 -19.29
N GLU A 3 -48.34 -4.65 -18.83
CA GLU A 3 -49.30 -4.94 -17.75
C GLU A 3 -48.87 -4.13 -16.53
N ASN A 4 -49.74 -3.25 -16.04
CA ASN A 4 -49.50 -2.56 -14.77
C ASN A 4 -49.61 -3.62 -13.67
N ILE A 5 -48.47 -3.97 -13.05
CA ILE A 5 -48.39 -4.97 -11.97
C ILE A 5 -49.18 -4.58 -10.72
N PHE A 6 -49.66 -3.34 -10.64
CA PHE A 6 -50.47 -2.80 -9.56
C PHE A 6 -51.95 -2.66 -9.91
N SER A 7 -52.41 -3.17 -11.07
CA SER A 7 -53.82 -3.20 -11.42
C SER A 7 -54.65 -3.94 -10.35
N GLY A 8 -55.79 -3.39 -9.93
CA GLY A 8 -56.66 -3.96 -8.90
C GLY A 8 -56.54 -3.32 -7.51
N LEU A 9 -55.74 -2.25 -7.37
CA LEU A 9 -55.59 -1.47 -6.13
C LEU A 9 -56.42 -0.17 -6.12
N GLU A 10 -57.26 0.04 -7.13
CA GLU A 10 -58.08 1.26 -7.31
C GLU A 10 -59.10 1.41 -6.17
N ASP A 11 -59.73 0.30 -5.76
CA ASP A 11 -60.66 0.25 -4.62
C ASP A 11 -59.99 0.58 -3.27
N LEU A 12 -58.65 0.55 -3.21
CA LEU A 12 -57.85 0.93 -2.05
C LEU A 12 -57.33 2.38 -2.12
N GLY A 13 -57.73 3.14 -3.14
CA GLY A 13 -57.41 4.57 -3.32
C GLY A 13 -56.08 4.85 -4.01
N PHE A 14 -55.53 3.89 -4.76
CA PHE A 14 -54.30 4.06 -5.52
C PHE A 14 -54.59 4.18 -7.03
N ASP A 15 -55.33 5.21 -7.41
CA ASP A 15 -55.81 5.41 -8.79
C ASP A 15 -54.75 6.03 -9.72
N ASP A 16 -53.56 6.37 -9.20
CA ASP A 16 -52.53 7.17 -9.88
C ASP A 16 -51.14 6.50 -9.96
N ILE A 17 -51.09 5.17 -9.85
CA ILE A 17 -49.82 4.41 -9.76
C ILE A 17 -49.42 3.67 -11.04
N ASP A 18 -49.97 4.06 -12.19
CA ASP A 18 -49.73 3.42 -13.49
C ASP A 18 -48.29 3.53 -14.02
N GLU A 19 -47.50 4.47 -13.50
CA GLU A 19 -46.14 4.75 -13.98
C GLU A 19 -45.04 4.44 -12.94
N ILE A 20 -45.31 3.58 -11.96
CA ILE A 20 -44.29 3.19 -10.98
C ILE A 20 -43.23 2.28 -11.62
N ASP A 21 -42.02 2.82 -11.77
CA ASP A 21 -40.81 2.05 -12.03
C ASP A 21 -40.39 1.30 -10.75
N LEU A 22 -40.95 0.09 -10.57
CA LEU A 22 -40.76 -0.74 -9.39
C LEU A 22 -39.28 -0.99 -9.07
N TYR A 23 -38.44 -1.09 -10.10
CA TYR A 23 -37.02 -1.40 -9.95
C TYR A 23 -36.11 -0.17 -10.09
N HIS A 24 -36.70 1.03 -10.21
CA HIS A 24 -35.97 2.28 -10.39
C HIS A 24 -34.96 2.25 -11.54
N THR A 25 -35.19 1.40 -12.56
CA THR A 25 -34.26 1.17 -13.66
C THR A 25 -34.00 2.45 -14.44
N LYS A 26 -35.02 3.27 -14.68
CA LYS A 26 -34.89 4.57 -15.37
C LYS A 26 -34.04 5.56 -14.56
N LYS A 27 -34.16 5.52 -13.23
CA LYS A 27 -33.39 6.38 -12.32
C LYS A 27 -31.94 5.91 -12.21
N GLU A 28 -31.70 4.61 -12.28
CA GLU A 28 -30.35 4.04 -12.32
C GLU A 28 -29.65 4.30 -13.66
N GLU A 29 -30.37 4.18 -14.78
CA GLU A 29 -29.89 4.51 -16.13
C GLU A 29 -29.47 5.97 -16.24
N ALA A 30 -30.35 6.91 -15.85
CA ALA A 30 -30.05 8.35 -15.85
C ALA A 30 -28.83 8.68 -14.98
N LYS A 31 -28.71 8.05 -13.81
CA LYS A 31 -27.58 8.25 -12.91
C LYS A 31 -26.27 7.68 -13.48
N ASN A 32 -26.33 6.57 -14.21
CA ASN A 32 -25.17 5.96 -14.85
C ASN A 32 -24.68 6.82 -16.03
N GLU A 33 -25.59 7.36 -16.85
CA GLU A 33 -25.26 8.33 -17.91
C GLU A 33 -24.61 9.60 -17.34
N GLU A 34 -25.14 10.14 -16.24
CA GLU A 34 -24.56 11.31 -15.58
C GLU A 34 -23.13 11.05 -15.06
N ILE A 35 -22.86 9.84 -14.52
CA ILE A 35 -21.51 9.44 -14.08
C ILE A 35 -20.54 9.27 -15.25
N LEU A 36 -21.01 8.84 -16.42
CA LEU A 36 -20.20 8.63 -17.63
C LEU A 36 -19.55 9.92 -18.13
N HIS A 37 -20.22 11.07 -17.93
CA HIS A 37 -19.73 12.38 -18.35
C HIS A 37 -18.80 13.07 -17.35
N LEU A 38 -18.62 12.52 -16.14
CA LEU A 38 -17.73 13.09 -15.13
C LEU A 38 -16.25 12.86 -15.45
N THR A 39 -15.42 13.85 -15.12
CA THR A 39 -13.95 13.68 -15.07
C THR A 39 -13.56 12.68 -13.98
N ASP A 40 -12.36 12.12 -14.07
CA ASP A 40 -11.86 11.18 -13.05
C ASP A 40 -11.76 11.81 -11.67
N GLU A 41 -11.42 13.10 -11.59
CA GLU A 41 -11.39 13.85 -10.33
C GLU A 41 -12.79 13.99 -9.73
N GLU A 42 -13.81 14.30 -10.53
CA GLU A 42 -15.20 14.40 -10.06
C GLU A 42 -15.75 13.05 -9.63
N LYS A 43 -15.44 11.98 -10.38
CA LYS A 43 -15.76 10.60 -9.98
C LYS A 43 -15.16 10.30 -8.61
N GLN A 44 -13.89 10.63 -8.38
CA GLN A 44 -13.24 10.43 -7.08
C GLN A 44 -13.85 11.30 -5.98
N LYS A 45 -14.17 12.57 -6.23
CA LYS A 45 -14.85 13.45 -5.27
C LYS A 45 -16.17 12.85 -4.79
N ASN A 46 -16.96 12.28 -5.69
CA ASN A 46 -18.23 11.63 -5.36
C ASN A 46 -18.07 10.38 -4.48
N LEU A 47 -16.88 9.78 -4.45
CA LEU A 47 -16.54 8.63 -3.61
C LEU A 47 -15.97 9.04 -2.24
N LEU A 48 -15.79 10.33 -2.01
CA LEU A 48 -15.32 10.89 -0.74
C LEU A 48 -16.47 11.42 0.10
N TYR A 49 -16.22 11.54 1.40
CA TYR A 49 -17.05 12.29 2.33
C TYR A 49 -16.17 12.99 3.37
N ASN A 50 -16.73 14.04 4.00
CA ASN A 50 -16.08 14.71 5.11
C ASN A 50 -16.40 13.97 6.41
N ARG A 51 -15.36 13.63 7.17
CA ARG A 51 -15.47 13.09 8.52
C ARG A 51 -15.03 14.14 9.52
N GLU A 52 -15.85 14.37 10.53
CA GLU A 52 -15.49 15.25 11.65
C GLU A 52 -14.58 14.52 12.63
N VAL A 53 -13.53 15.22 13.06
CA VAL A 53 -12.48 14.69 13.94
C VAL A 53 -12.08 15.78 14.94
N THR A 54 -12.05 15.42 16.22
CA THR A 54 -11.48 16.25 17.28
C THR A 54 -10.03 15.83 17.51
N CYS A 55 -9.10 16.78 17.44
CA CYS A 55 -7.69 16.52 17.67
C CYS A 55 -7.43 16.20 19.16
N PRO A 56 -6.89 15.01 19.50
CA PRO A 56 -6.64 14.65 20.90
C PRO A 56 -5.49 15.44 21.54
N VAL A 57 -4.65 16.13 20.74
CA VAL A 57 -3.51 16.90 21.23
C VAL A 57 -3.89 18.32 21.65
N CYS A 58 -4.79 18.97 20.90
CA CYS A 58 -5.10 20.39 21.09
C CYS A 58 -6.60 20.73 21.11
N GLY A 59 -7.48 19.72 21.05
CA GLY A 59 -8.94 19.89 21.07
C GLY A 59 -9.54 20.49 19.81
N ASN A 60 -8.74 20.78 18.77
CA ASN A 60 -9.26 21.39 17.55
C ASN A 60 -10.19 20.43 16.80
N GLU A 61 -11.38 20.88 16.47
CA GLU A 61 -12.31 20.19 15.60
C GLU A 61 -12.02 20.54 14.13
N PHE A 62 -11.96 19.53 13.27
CA PHE A 62 -11.73 19.71 11.85
C PHE A 62 -12.38 18.59 11.02
N LYS A 63 -12.51 18.84 9.72
CA LYS A 63 -13.00 17.85 8.76
C LYS A 63 -11.83 17.24 8.01
N THR A 64 -11.83 15.91 7.86
CA THR A 64 -10.90 15.18 7.01
C THR A 64 -11.66 14.43 5.92
N LYS A 65 -11.06 14.31 4.73
CA LYS A 65 -11.58 13.46 3.66
C LYS A 65 -11.44 11.99 4.03
N ALA A 66 -12.45 11.20 3.71
CA ALA A 66 -12.46 9.75 3.86
C ALA A 66 -13.15 9.10 2.67
N VAL A 67 -12.68 7.91 2.30
CA VAL A 67 -13.26 7.11 1.20
C VAL A 67 -14.49 6.35 1.70
N LYS A 68 -15.59 6.40 0.94
CA LYS A 68 -16.80 5.62 1.20
C LYS A 68 -16.49 4.12 1.11
N THR A 69 -17.01 3.30 2.02
CA THR A 69 -16.73 1.85 2.05
C THR A 69 -17.10 1.16 0.73
N SER A 70 -18.21 1.56 0.09
CA SER A 70 -18.67 1.04 -1.20
C SER A 70 -17.78 1.42 -2.40
N ALA A 71 -16.86 2.37 -2.24
CA ALA A 71 -16.01 2.86 -3.31
C ALA A 71 -14.72 2.06 -3.51
N ALA A 72 -14.28 1.31 -2.49
CA ALA A 72 -13.00 0.62 -2.48
C ALA A 72 -13.05 -0.68 -3.30
N ARG A 73 -12.98 -0.56 -4.63
CA ARG A 73 -12.93 -1.70 -5.56
C ARG A 73 -11.50 -2.22 -5.70
N ILE A 74 -11.28 -3.47 -5.30
CA ILE A 74 -9.97 -4.13 -5.33
C ILE A 74 -9.70 -4.66 -6.74
N LEU A 75 -8.57 -4.25 -7.33
CA LEU A 75 -8.06 -4.81 -8.59
C LEU A 75 -7.16 -6.01 -8.33
N ARG A 76 -6.18 -5.83 -7.43
CA ARG A 76 -5.18 -6.85 -7.12
C ARG A 76 -4.73 -6.71 -5.68
N LYS A 77 -4.21 -7.81 -5.14
CA LYS A 77 -3.48 -7.82 -3.88
C LYS A 77 -2.11 -8.46 -4.10
N ASP A 78 -1.06 -7.71 -3.79
CA ASP A 78 0.31 -8.20 -3.87
C ASP A 78 0.65 -9.09 -2.65
N SER A 79 1.74 -9.84 -2.78
CA SER A 79 2.21 -10.80 -1.77
C SER A 79 2.50 -10.17 -0.41
N ASP A 80 2.94 -8.90 -0.33
CA ASP A 80 3.18 -8.14 0.91
C ASP A 80 1.90 -7.50 1.49
N SER A 81 0.74 -7.90 0.98
CA SER A 81 -0.58 -7.39 1.33
C SER A 81 -0.91 -5.97 0.87
N PHE A 82 -0.10 -5.38 -0.02
CA PHE A 82 -0.51 -4.18 -0.73
C PHE A 82 -1.74 -4.46 -1.59
N ILE A 83 -2.78 -3.63 -1.47
CA ILE A 83 -3.98 -3.71 -2.30
C ILE A 83 -3.96 -2.59 -3.33
N ILE A 84 -4.08 -2.95 -4.60
CA ILE A 84 -4.25 -2.00 -5.69
C ILE A 84 -5.75 -1.82 -5.91
N PHE A 85 -6.18 -0.57 -5.89
CA PHE A 85 -7.58 -0.17 -6.08
C PHE A 85 -7.75 0.45 -7.46
N ASP A 86 -8.96 0.35 -8.01
CA ASP A 86 -9.31 0.86 -9.33
C ASP A 86 -9.51 2.38 -9.33
N VAL A 87 -10.66 2.82 -8.81
CA VAL A 87 -11.13 4.19 -8.98
C VAL A 87 -10.54 5.16 -7.96
N ILE A 88 -10.42 4.75 -6.69
CA ILE A 88 -9.91 5.59 -5.61
C ILE A 88 -9.09 4.74 -4.65
N ASN A 89 -7.91 5.25 -4.27
CA ASN A 89 -7.01 4.55 -3.37
C ASN A 89 -7.24 4.98 -1.90
N PRO A 90 -7.80 4.12 -1.02
CA PRO A 90 -8.03 4.45 0.37
C PRO A 90 -6.75 4.74 1.18
N TYR A 91 -5.58 4.26 0.72
CA TYR A 91 -4.31 4.55 1.39
C TYR A 91 -3.98 6.04 1.37
N PHE A 92 -4.39 6.77 0.32
CA PHE A 92 -4.10 8.21 0.21
C PHE A 92 -4.76 9.02 1.33
N TYR A 93 -5.87 8.51 1.89
CA TYR A 93 -6.68 9.16 2.92
C TYR A 93 -6.46 8.56 4.32
N ASP A 94 -5.45 7.71 4.48
CA ASP A 94 -5.28 6.93 5.70
C ASP A 94 -4.66 7.74 6.84
N VAL A 95 -4.00 8.87 6.54
CA VAL A 95 -3.41 9.77 7.54
C VAL A 95 -4.32 10.97 7.79
N TRP A 96 -4.60 11.23 9.06
CA TRP A 96 -5.25 12.45 9.53
C TRP A 96 -4.22 13.43 10.05
N ILE A 97 -4.41 14.72 9.78
CA ILE A 97 -3.51 15.80 10.17
C ILE A 97 -4.34 16.89 10.84
N CYS A 98 -3.95 17.28 12.05
CA CYS A 98 -4.47 18.49 12.68
C CYS A 98 -3.67 19.70 12.21
N ASN A 99 -4.26 20.55 11.37
CA ASN A 99 -3.60 21.76 10.88
C ASN A 99 -3.26 22.77 11.99
N LYS A 100 -3.91 22.71 13.16
CA LYS A 100 -3.63 23.62 14.28
C LYS A 100 -2.34 23.28 15.03
N CYS A 101 -1.95 22.01 15.13
CA CYS A 101 -0.79 21.60 15.93
C CYS A 101 0.21 20.69 15.22
N GLY A 102 -0.05 20.26 13.98
CA GLY A 102 0.83 19.39 13.22
C GLY A 102 0.79 17.92 13.65
N TYR A 103 -0.08 17.55 14.61
CA TYR A 103 -0.27 16.16 14.97
C TYR A 103 -0.80 15.39 13.77
N ALA A 104 -0.06 14.37 13.36
CA ALA A 104 -0.42 13.49 12.26
C ALA A 104 -0.25 12.03 12.66
N ALA A 105 -1.25 11.22 12.32
CA ALA A 105 -1.22 9.79 12.56
C ALA A 105 -2.13 9.08 11.54
N MET A 106 -1.85 7.81 11.25
CA MET A 106 -2.82 6.96 10.57
C MET A 106 -4.14 6.93 11.36
N LYS A 107 -5.27 6.93 10.65
CA LYS A 107 -6.63 7.07 11.20
C LYS A 107 -6.92 6.13 12.37
N ARG A 108 -6.37 4.92 12.33
CA ARG A 108 -6.56 3.89 13.35
C ARG A 108 -5.84 4.21 14.67
N ASP A 109 -4.77 4.99 14.61
CA ASP A 109 -3.93 5.34 15.74
C ASP A 109 -4.16 6.77 16.22
N PHE A 110 -4.86 7.61 15.44
CA PHE A 110 -4.99 9.05 15.69
C PHE A 110 -5.54 9.37 17.08
N ASN A 111 -6.57 8.66 17.54
CA ASN A 111 -7.13 8.87 18.88
C ASN A 111 -6.43 8.06 19.99
N LYS A 112 -5.37 7.31 19.66
CA LYS A 112 -4.65 6.41 20.58
C LYS A 112 -3.32 7.03 20.99
N ILE A 113 -3.40 8.14 21.71
CA ILE A 113 -2.26 8.92 22.21
C ILE A 113 -2.40 9.17 23.72
N ARG A 114 -1.30 9.04 24.47
CA ARG A 114 -1.23 9.24 25.92
C ARG A 114 -0.88 10.70 26.25
N ASN A 115 -1.17 11.16 27.47
CA ASN A 115 -0.85 12.52 27.89
C ASN A 115 0.65 12.87 27.75
N SER A 116 1.55 11.95 28.08
CA SER A 116 3.00 12.15 27.88
C SER A 116 3.38 12.35 26.40
N GLU A 117 2.72 11.62 25.50
CA GLU A 117 2.93 11.71 24.06
C GLU A 117 2.33 13.01 23.49
N ILE A 118 1.21 13.48 24.03
CA ILE A 118 0.60 14.78 23.69
C ILE A 118 1.58 15.93 23.94
N GLU A 119 2.25 15.93 25.10
CA GLU A 119 3.22 16.97 25.45
C GLU A 119 4.43 16.94 24.50
N LEU A 120 4.92 15.76 24.12
CA LEU A 120 5.99 15.63 23.12
C LEU A 120 5.61 16.24 21.77
N VAL A 121 4.37 16.07 21.31
CA VAL A 121 3.89 16.70 20.07
C VAL A 121 3.84 18.23 20.20
N LYS A 122 3.31 18.74 21.33
CA LYS A 122 3.24 20.18 21.58
C LYS A 122 4.62 20.84 21.66
N GLU A 123 5.61 20.13 22.20
CA GLU A 123 6.98 20.61 22.36
C GLU A 123 7.79 20.50 21.06
N LYS A 124 7.71 19.37 20.36
CA LYS A 124 8.66 19.05 19.27
C LYS A 124 8.10 19.21 17.86
N ILE A 125 6.78 19.07 17.67
CA ILE A 125 6.12 19.18 16.37
C ILE A 125 5.50 20.56 16.19
N LYS A 126 4.60 20.95 17.10
CA LYS A 126 3.77 22.16 16.97
C LYS A 126 4.59 23.43 16.69
N PRO A 127 5.73 23.72 17.35
CA PRO A 127 6.46 24.96 17.12
C PRO A 127 7.09 25.07 15.73
N LYS A 128 7.31 23.94 15.06
CA LYS A 128 7.90 23.86 13.71
C LYS A 128 6.84 23.66 12.62
N TRP A 129 5.59 23.44 13.02
CA TRP A 129 4.51 23.10 12.11
C TRP A 129 4.00 24.34 11.37
N HIS A 130 3.94 24.22 10.05
CA HIS A 130 3.33 25.21 9.17
C HIS A 130 2.07 24.59 8.57
N PRO A 131 0.87 25.14 8.83
CA PRO A 131 -0.37 24.62 8.28
C PRO A 131 -0.34 24.58 6.75
N LYS A 132 -0.88 23.51 6.16
CA LYS A 132 -0.95 23.33 4.71
C LYS A 132 -2.37 22.97 4.29
N ALA A 133 -2.85 23.60 3.22
CA ALA A 133 -4.09 23.19 2.55
C ALA A 133 -3.78 22.07 1.57
N TYR A 134 -4.64 21.05 1.54
CA TYR A 134 -4.56 19.94 0.60
C TYR A 134 -5.75 20.00 -0.36
N PRO A 135 -5.61 19.50 -1.60
CA PRO A 135 -6.72 19.38 -2.55
C PRO A 135 -7.82 18.44 -2.03
N ASP A 136 -9.00 18.47 -2.62
CA ASP A 136 -10.09 17.55 -2.20
C ASP A 136 -9.78 16.09 -2.53
N VAL A 137 -9.15 15.85 -3.69
CA VAL A 137 -8.70 14.55 -4.15
C VAL A 137 -7.19 14.48 -3.98
N TYR A 138 -6.72 13.47 -3.27
CA TYR A 138 -5.30 13.27 -3.01
C TYR A 138 -4.69 12.39 -4.10
N ASP A 139 -3.48 12.77 -4.52
CA ASP A 139 -2.60 11.93 -5.33
C ASP A 139 -1.60 11.16 -4.44
N VAL A 140 -0.75 10.38 -5.09
CA VAL A 140 0.28 9.58 -4.42
C VAL A 140 1.33 10.45 -3.72
N ASN A 141 1.67 11.64 -4.24
CA ASN A 141 2.66 12.53 -3.63
C ASN A 141 2.13 13.14 -2.33
N VAL A 142 0.86 13.57 -2.33
CA VAL A 142 0.14 14.00 -1.14
C VAL A 142 0.11 12.87 -0.11
N ALA A 143 -0.17 11.63 -0.53
CA ALA A 143 -0.15 10.48 0.38
C ALA A 143 1.24 10.27 1.03
N ILE A 144 2.31 10.28 0.23
CA ILE A 144 3.70 10.12 0.70
C ILE A 144 4.05 11.19 1.73
N GLU A 145 3.78 12.47 1.43
CA GLU A 145 4.06 13.57 2.34
C GLU A 145 3.35 13.38 3.69
N ARG A 146 2.06 13.03 3.65
CA ARG A 146 1.25 12.82 4.85
C ARG A 146 1.72 11.62 5.66
N PHE A 147 2.08 10.49 5.02
CA PHE A 147 2.67 9.35 5.71
C PHE A 147 4.01 9.68 6.35
N LYS A 148 4.89 10.42 5.65
CA LYS A 148 6.17 10.89 6.23
C LYS A 148 5.93 11.78 7.45
N LEU A 149 4.95 12.68 7.41
CA LEU A 149 4.57 13.49 8.58
C LEU A 149 4.05 12.64 9.74
N SER A 150 3.24 11.62 9.45
CA SER A 150 2.79 10.67 10.46
C SER A 150 3.94 9.84 11.04
N LEU A 151 4.93 9.46 10.23
CA LEU A 151 6.11 8.71 10.67
C LEU A 151 6.99 9.58 11.59
N LEU A 152 7.17 10.86 11.25
CA LEU A 152 7.87 11.83 12.09
C LEU A 152 7.17 11.98 13.46
N ASN A 153 5.84 12.06 13.47
CA ASN A 153 5.08 12.09 14.73
C ASN A 153 5.29 10.80 15.53
N TYR A 154 5.25 9.63 14.89
CA TYR A 154 5.53 8.34 15.56
C TYR A 154 6.95 8.24 16.11
N TYR A 155 7.93 8.83 15.44
CA TYR A 155 9.29 8.94 15.96
C TYR A 155 9.32 9.84 17.21
N VAL A 156 8.73 11.04 17.14
CA VAL A 156 8.74 12.03 18.23
C VAL A 156 8.08 11.51 19.51
N ILE A 157 6.95 10.81 19.39
CA ILE A 157 6.22 10.27 20.55
C ILE A 157 6.75 8.91 21.02
N ASP A 158 7.84 8.45 20.40
CA ASP A 158 8.39 7.10 20.57
C ASP A 158 7.33 5.98 20.50
N ALA A 159 6.58 5.99 19.40
CA ALA A 159 5.59 4.97 19.14
C ALA A 159 6.22 3.57 19.02
N LYS A 160 5.43 2.54 19.30
CA LYS A 160 5.76 1.13 19.06
C LYS A 160 6.38 0.90 17.68
N ALA A 161 7.40 0.03 17.62
CA ALA A 161 8.08 -0.33 16.38
C ALA A 161 7.10 -0.86 15.34
N SER A 162 6.07 -1.63 15.75
CA SER A 162 5.01 -2.11 14.84
C SER A 162 4.24 -0.99 14.14
N LYS A 163 4.01 0.16 14.81
CA LYS A 163 3.37 1.33 14.20
C LYS A 163 4.28 2.02 13.19
N LYS A 164 5.56 2.20 13.54
CA LYS A 164 6.58 2.77 12.65
C LYS A 164 6.78 1.89 11.41
N ALA A 165 6.90 0.57 11.60
CA ALA A 165 7.07 -0.42 10.54
C ALA A 165 5.92 -0.42 9.52
N MET A 166 4.66 -0.45 9.99
CA MET A 166 3.50 -0.39 9.10
C MET A 166 3.42 0.93 8.34
N ASN A 167 3.80 2.04 8.97
CA ASN A 167 3.85 3.34 8.29
C ASN A 167 4.87 3.32 7.15
N CYS A 168 6.09 2.84 7.43
CA CYS A 168 7.13 2.66 6.40
C CYS A 168 6.67 1.73 5.27
N LEU A 169 5.99 0.62 5.59
CA LEU A 169 5.48 -0.30 4.57
C LEU A 169 4.47 0.39 3.64
N LYS A 170 3.57 1.21 4.18
CA LYS A 170 2.63 1.99 3.35
C LYS A 170 3.32 3.04 2.51
N ILE A 171 4.37 3.69 3.02
CA ILE A 171 5.19 4.62 2.22
C ILE A 171 5.85 3.88 1.05
N ALA A 172 6.42 2.69 1.30
CA ALA A 172 7.00 1.87 0.25
C ALA A 172 5.98 1.53 -0.84
N TRP A 173 4.75 1.18 -0.46
CA TRP A 173 3.67 0.95 -1.42
C TRP A 173 3.32 2.18 -2.26
N MET A 174 3.40 3.39 -1.69
CA MET A 174 3.18 4.61 -2.46
C MET A 174 4.31 4.84 -3.47
N TYR A 175 5.56 4.57 -3.09
CA TYR A 175 6.69 4.63 -4.04
C TYR A 175 6.61 3.56 -5.12
N ARG A 176 6.04 2.38 -4.83
CA ARG A 176 5.73 1.37 -5.83
C ARG A 176 4.76 1.88 -6.89
N LEU A 177 3.75 2.65 -6.50
CA LEU A 177 2.81 3.29 -7.45
C LEU A 177 3.48 4.35 -8.33
N LEU A 178 4.61 4.91 -7.87
CA LEU A 178 5.44 5.84 -8.64
C LEU A 178 6.52 5.15 -9.46
N GLU A 179 6.61 3.82 -9.41
CA GLU A 179 7.69 3.02 -10.00
C GLU A 179 9.10 3.45 -9.51
N ASP A 180 9.17 4.05 -8.32
CA ASP A 180 10.42 4.51 -7.69
C ASP A 180 10.99 3.40 -6.82
N SER A 181 11.72 2.49 -7.46
CA SER A 181 12.33 1.33 -6.82
C SER A 181 13.34 1.69 -5.73
N GLY A 182 14.03 2.84 -5.86
CA GLY A 182 15.03 3.30 -4.90
C GLY A 182 14.40 3.67 -3.57
N ASN A 183 13.38 4.54 -3.60
CA ASN A 183 12.67 4.92 -2.39
C ASN A 183 11.77 3.78 -1.86
N GLU A 184 11.18 2.96 -2.73
CA GLU A 184 10.49 1.75 -2.28
C GLU A 184 11.44 0.88 -1.45
N THR A 185 12.61 0.53 -1.99
CA THR A 185 13.61 -0.28 -1.29
C THR A 185 14.04 0.33 0.03
N LEU A 186 14.25 1.65 0.07
CA LEU A 186 14.60 2.37 1.30
C LEU A 186 13.54 2.16 2.40
N PHE A 187 12.26 2.35 2.08
CA PHE A 187 11.19 2.21 3.06
C PHE A 187 10.85 0.75 3.38
N LEU A 188 11.04 -0.20 2.46
CA LEU A 188 10.92 -1.63 2.75
C LEU A 188 11.97 -2.08 3.78
N LYS A 189 13.22 -1.60 3.67
CA LYS A 189 14.27 -1.89 4.68
C LYS A 189 13.88 -1.40 6.06
N GLN A 190 13.38 -0.16 6.17
CA GLN A 190 12.91 0.42 7.43
C GLN A 190 11.69 -0.32 7.99
N ALA A 191 10.77 -0.76 7.12
CA ALA A 191 9.64 -1.58 7.52
C ALA A 191 10.09 -2.94 8.08
N LEU A 192 11.01 -3.61 7.39
CA LEU A 192 11.57 -4.90 7.81
C LEU A 192 12.26 -4.79 9.18
N GLU A 193 13.12 -3.79 9.36
CA GLU A 193 13.79 -3.54 10.65
C GLU A 193 12.77 -3.32 11.78
N GLY A 194 11.77 -2.47 11.55
CA GLY A 194 10.73 -2.21 12.53
C GLY A 194 9.87 -3.44 12.84
N PHE A 195 9.54 -4.27 11.85
CA PHE A 195 8.78 -5.52 12.08
C PHE A 195 9.61 -6.57 12.81
N ASN A 196 10.90 -6.72 12.49
CA ASN A 196 11.81 -7.58 13.26
C ASN A 196 11.87 -7.13 14.72
N SER A 197 12.12 -5.85 14.96
CA SER A 197 12.15 -5.29 16.32
C SER A 197 10.82 -5.52 17.05
N ALA A 198 9.69 -5.28 16.38
CA ALA A 198 8.37 -5.51 16.97
C ALA A 198 8.12 -7.00 17.28
N TYR A 199 8.52 -7.91 16.40
CA TYR A 199 8.31 -9.35 16.56
C TYR A 199 8.99 -9.92 17.80
N PHE A 200 10.20 -9.44 18.10
CA PHE A 200 10.97 -9.93 19.25
C PHE A 200 10.69 -9.16 20.55
N ASN A 201 10.22 -7.90 20.48
CA ASN A 201 10.14 -7.03 21.65
C ASN A 201 8.72 -6.54 22.01
N GLU A 202 7.70 -6.79 21.17
CA GLU A 202 6.32 -6.41 21.45
C GLU A 202 5.40 -7.63 21.63
N GLY A 203 4.35 -7.46 22.44
CA GLY A 203 3.29 -8.47 22.56
C GLY A 203 2.35 -8.45 21.34
N PHE A 204 1.92 -9.64 20.91
CA PHE A 204 0.91 -9.80 19.86
C PHE A 204 -0.49 -9.34 20.32
N PRO A 205 -1.34 -8.83 19.40
CA PRO A 205 -1.11 -8.69 17.96
C PRO A 205 -0.25 -7.45 17.58
N LEU A 206 0.62 -7.60 16.57
CA LEU A 206 1.47 -6.52 16.06
C LEU A 206 0.71 -5.71 15.01
N TYR A 207 0.32 -4.48 15.35
CA TYR A 207 -0.47 -3.64 14.45
C TYR A 207 -1.73 -4.37 13.87
N ASN A 208 -2.42 -5.18 14.68
CA ASN A 208 -3.53 -6.07 14.32
C ASN A 208 -3.17 -7.31 13.48
N MET A 209 -1.89 -7.65 13.36
CA MET A 209 -1.44 -8.91 12.78
C MET A 209 -1.18 -9.93 13.89
N ASP A 210 -1.69 -11.14 13.73
CA ASP A 210 -1.31 -12.27 14.57
C ASP A 210 0.16 -12.66 14.33
N LYS A 211 0.65 -13.62 15.13
CA LYS A 211 2.01 -14.12 15.06
C LYS A 211 2.38 -14.60 13.65
N PHE A 212 1.60 -15.48 13.06
CA PHE A 212 1.94 -16.09 11.77
C PHE A 212 1.82 -15.08 10.64
N THR A 213 0.82 -14.20 10.67
CA THR A 213 0.71 -13.11 9.68
C THR A 213 1.93 -12.19 9.73
N SER A 214 2.42 -11.88 10.94
CA SER A 214 3.63 -11.06 11.10
C SER A 214 4.87 -11.78 10.57
N MET A 215 5.04 -13.08 10.86
CA MET A 215 6.12 -13.90 10.30
C MET A 215 6.09 -13.89 8.76
N TYR A 216 4.91 -14.04 8.16
CA TYR A 216 4.76 -14.05 6.71
C TYR A 216 5.18 -12.71 6.10
N ILE A 217 4.76 -11.58 6.70
CA ILE A 217 5.16 -10.25 6.23
C ILE A 217 6.68 -10.08 6.33
N ILE A 218 7.31 -10.48 7.45
CA ILE A 218 8.77 -10.42 7.60
C ILE A 218 9.48 -11.26 6.54
N GLY A 219 9.01 -12.49 6.29
CA GLY A 219 9.55 -13.37 5.24
C GLY A 219 9.41 -12.75 3.85
N GLU A 220 8.25 -12.17 3.53
CA GLU A 220 8.00 -11.55 2.23
C GLU A 220 8.80 -10.26 2.02
N LEU A 221 8.99 -9.45 3.06
CA LEU A 221 9.85 -8.27 2.97
C LEU A 221 11.32 -8.66 2.75
N ASN A 222 11.80 -9.72 3.41
CA ASN A 222 13.12 -10.26 3.14
C ASN A 222 13.25 -10.69 1.66
N ARG A 223 12.28 -11.43 1.12
CA ARG A 223 12.29 -11.86 -0.29
C ARG A 223 12.37 -10.67 -1.25
N ARG A 224 11.53 -9.67 -1.05
CA ARG A 224 11.49 -8.45 -1.88
C ARG A 224 12.78 -7.64 -1.83
N LEU A 225 13.53 -7.75 -0.74
CA LEU A 225 14.83 -7.10 -0.56
C LEU A 225 16.01 -7.96 -1.02
N GLY A 226 15.76 -9.17 -1.57
CA GLY A 226 16.80 -10.11 -2.00
C GLY A 226 17.44 -10.92 -0.87
N ASN A 227 16.92 -10.81 0.37
CA ASN A 227 17.41 -11.55 1.53
C ASN A 227 16.82 -12.98 1.54
N ASN A 228 17.10 -13.76 0.49
CA ASN A 228 16.46 -15.04 0.23
C ASN A 228 16.65 -16.05 1.36
N ASP A 229 17.85 -16.20 1.90
CA ASP A 229 18.13 -17.12 3.02
C ASP A 229 17.25 -16.85 4.24
N GLU A 230 17.11 -15.57 4.61
CA GLU A 230 16.30 -15.19 5.77
C GLU A 230 14.81 -15.37 5.47
N SER A 231 14.39 -15.02 4.25
CA SER A 231 13.03 -15.26 3.78
C SER A 231 12.63 -16.74 3.87
N LEU A 232 13.48 -17.65 3.39
CA LEU A 232 13.26 -19.09 3.42
C LEU A 232 13.11 -19.63 4.85
N LYS A 233 13.88 -19.11 5.82
CA LYS A 233 13.75 -19.47 7.23
C LYS A 233 12.36 -19.10 7.77
N TRP A 234 11.90 -17.87 7.55
CA TRP A 234 10.59 -17.43 8.00
C TRP A 234 9.45 -18.26 7.40
N PHE A 235 9.46 -18.48 6.08
CA PHE A 235 8.44 -19.28 5.42
C PHE A 235 8.45 -20.74 5.90
N SER A 236 9.63 -21.35 6.08
CA SER A 236 9.75 -22.73 6.56
C SER A 236 9.20 -22.91 7.97
N GLN A 237 9.40 -21.93 8.85
CA GLN A 237 8.80 -21.95 10.19
C GLN A 237 7.27 -21.90 10.13
N ILE A 238 6.68 -21.10 9.24
CA ILE A 238 5.21 -21.02 9.10
C ILE A 238 4.64 -22.33 8.56
N ILE A 239 5.27 -22.90 7.53
CA ILE A 239 4.82 -24.14 6.86
C ILE A 239 4.76 -25.29 7.87
N THR A 240 5.78 -25.41 8.72
CA THR A 240 5.91 -26.51 9.70
C THR A 240 5.18 -26.24 11.01
N ALA A 241 4.85 -24.98 11.33
CA ALA A 241 4.20 -24.62 12.59
C ALA A 241 2.83 -25.29 12.77
N GLN A 242 2.61 -25.83 13.97
CA GLN A 242 1.28 -26.25 14.43
C GLN A 242 0.43 -25.02 14.71
N GLY A 243 -0.81 -25.00 14.25
CA GLY A 243 -1.74 -23.88 14.43
C GLY A 243 -1.63 -22.72 13.42
N ALA A 244 -0.66 -22.75 12.49
CA ALA A 244 -0.64 -21.79 11.40
C ALA A 244 -1.78 -22.07 10.39
N PRO A 245 -2.58 -21.06 9.97
CA PRO A 245 -3.69 -21.26 9.05
C PRO A 245 -3.24 -21.87 7.71
N SER A 246 -4.02 -22.82 7.16
CA SER A 246 -3.67 -23.51 5.91
C SER A 246 -3.36 -22.54 4.77
N LYS A 247 -4.24 -21.55 4.56
CA LYS A 247 -4.07 -20.52 3.52
C LYS A 247 -2.76 -19.74 3.65
N LEU A 248 -2.27 -19.54 4.88
CA LEU A 248 -1.01 -18.84 5.10
C LEU A 248 0.20 -19.77 4.87
N LYS A 249 0.07 -21.05 5.19
CA LYS A 249 1.07 -22.07 4.82
C LYS A 249 1.20 -22.18 3.30
N ASP A 250 0.08 -22.20 2.58
CA ASP A 250 0.05 -22.29 1.12
C ASP A 250 0.76 -21.07 0.50
N ARG A 251 0.37 -19.85 0.90
CA ARG A 251 1.07 -18.62 0.49
C ARG A 251 2.57 -18.66 0.79
N SER A 252 2.96 -19.21 1.95
CA SER A 252 4.38 -19.33 2.32
C SER A 252 5.13 -20.33 1.44
N ARG A 253 4.47 -21.40 0.97
CA ARG A 253 5.04 -22.32 -0.02
C ARG A 253 5.22 -21.62 -1.36
N ASP A 254 4.20 -20.90 -1.83
CA ASP A 254 4.26 -20.16 -3.09
C ASP A 254 5.46 -19.20 -3.09
N GLN A 255 5.64 -18.40 -2.03
CA GLN A 255 6.76 -17.45 -1.96
C GLN A 255 8.13 -18.14 -1.83
N ARG A 256 8.21 -19.27 -1.14
CA ARG A 256 9.42 -20.10 -1.05
C ARG A 256 9.80 -20.69 -2.41
N ASP A 257 8.81 -21.15 -3.16
CA ASP A 257 9.02 -21.81 -4.44
C ASP A 257 9.46 -20.78 -5.50
N LEU A 258 8.93 -19.54 -5.46
CA LEU A 258 9.44 -18.41 -6.26
C LEU A 258 10.94 -18.11 -6.02
N ILE A 259 11.43 -18.25 -4.78
CA ILE A 259 12.86 -18.06 -4.47
C ILE A 259 13.69 -19.14 -5.15
N LYS A 260 13.27 -20.40 -5.03
CA LYS A 260 13.98 -21.54 -5.62
C LYS A 260 14.01 -21.47 -7.15
N GLU A 261 12.88 -21.13 -7.75
CA GLU A 261 12.77 -20.93 -9.20
C GLU A 261 13.75 -19.84 -9.68
N ALA A 262 13.84 -18.71 -8.96
CA ALA A 262 14.80 -17.66 -9.28
C ALA A 262 16.26 -18.14 -9.15
N GLU A 263 16.61 -18.84 -8.08
CA GLU A 263 17.97 -19.40 -7.88
C GLU A 263 18.35 -20.43 -8.94
N ASP A 264 17.40 -21.27 -9.39
CA ASP A 264 17.65 -22.28 -10.42
C ASP A 264 17.79 -21.65 -11.81
N LEU A 265 17.07 -20.56 -12.09
CA LEU A 265 17.27 -19.74 -13.29
C LEU A 265 18.64 -19.06 -13.30
N GLU A 266 19.07 -18.49 -12.17
CA GLU A 266 20.41 -17.88 -12.02
C GLU A 266 21.52 -18.92 -12.27
N LYS A 267 21.45 -20.09 -11.63
CA LYS A 267 22.40 -21.19 -11.85
C LYS A 267 22.43 -21.67 -13.30
N SER A 268 21.28 -21.66 -13.98
CA SER A 268 21.18 -22.07 -15.39
C SER A 268 21.80 -21.03 -16.32
N ALA A 269 21.61 -19.73 -16.03
CA ALA A 269 22.25 -18.63 -16.76
C ALA A 269 23.78 -18.64 -16.59
N ASP A 270 24.27 -18.89 -15.37
CA ASP A 270 25.71 -18.97 -15.11
C ASP A 270 26.38 -20.13 -15.85
N LYS A 271 25.70 -21.27 -16.01
CA LYS A 271 26.21 -22.40 -16.79
C LYS A 271 26.32 -22.07 -18.28
N LEU A 272 25.34 -21.38 -18.84
CA LEU A 272 25.35 -20.96 -20.25
C LEU A 272 26.45 -19.94 -20.52
N ASN A 273 26.69 -18.99 -19.61
CA ASN A 273 27.73 -17.98 -19.76
C ASN A 273 29.15 -18.54 -19.59
N ASN A 274 29.33 -19.66 -18.89
CA ASN A 274 30.63 -20.30 -18.68
C ASN A 274 31.00 -21.33 -19.76
N ASP A 275 30.06 -21.74 -20.64
CA ASP A 275 30.32 -22.63 -21.77
C ASP A 275 30.76 -21.88 -23.05
N GLU A 276 30.72 -20.54 -23.08
CA GLU A 276 31.38 -19.73 -24.12
C GLU A 276 32.88 -19.63 -23.85
N THR A 277 33.66 -20.60 -24.35
CA THR A 277 35.13 -20.56 -24.31
C THR A 277 35.72 -19.56 -25.32
N PRO A 278 36.88 -18.94 -25.02
CA PRO A 278 37.46 -17.90 -25.87
C PRO A 278 37.93 -18.48 -27.20
N VAL A 279 37.51 -17.86 -28.30
CA VAL A 279 38.03 -18.13 -29.65
C VAL A 279 39.55 -17.94 -29.62
N LYS A 280 40.29 -19.03 -29.80
CA LYS A 280 41.74 -19.00 -30.03
C LYS A 280 42.00 -18.21 -31.31
N GLU A 281 42.58 -17.02 -31.19
CA GLU A 281 43.17 -16.33 -32.34
C GLU A 281 44.36 -17.16 -32.85
N GLU A 282 44.15 -17.82 -33.99
CA GLU A 282 45.22 -18.39 -34.78
C GLU A 282 46.10 -17.25 -35.32
N SER A 283 47.30 -17.11 -34.74
CA SER A 283 48.35 -16.24 -35.25
C SER A 283 48.80 -16.72 -36.65
N LYS A 284 48.40 -15.97 -37.69
CA LYS A 284 48.96 -16.12 -39.05
C LYS A 284 50.31 -15.39 -39.16
N PRO A 285 51.27 -15.93 -39.94
CA PRO A 285 52.64 -15.43 -39.97
C PRO A 285 52.74 -14.12 -40.77
N LYS A 286 53.47 -13.13 -40.23
CA LYS A 286 53.79 -11.89 -40.94
C LYS A 286 54.79 -12.15 -42.06
N LYS A 287 54.35 -12.13 -43.32
CA LYS A 287 55.22 -11.87 -44.47
C LYS A 287 55.47 -10.37 -44.57
N GLY A 288 56.67 -9.93 -44.22
CA GLY A 288 57.14 -8.58 -44.51
C GLY A 288 57.65 -8.50 -45.95
N PHE A 289 57.11 -7.56 -46.73
CA PHE A 289 57.70 -7.13 -48.00
C PHE A 289 57.81 -5.60 -48.02
N PHE A 290 59.07 -5.16 -47.94
CA PHE A 290 59.70 -3.89 -48.28
C PHE A 290 58.86 -2.76 -48.89
N SER A 291 59.12 -1.54 -48.42
CA SER A 291 59.66 -0.50 -49.30
C SER A 291 60.71 0.34 -48.57
N LYS A 292 61.88 0.44 -49.22
CA LYS A 292 62.90 1.47 -49.00
C LYS A 292 62.36 2.80 -49.49
N PHE A 293 62.79 3.91 -48.88
CA PHE A 293 63.28 5.08 -49.63
C PHE A 293 64.09 6.02 -48.72
N PHE A 294 65.41 5.83 -48.77
CA PHE A 294 66.40 6.90 -48.88
C PHE A 294 67.38 6.42 -49.95
N GLY A 295 67.47 7.17 -51.05
CA GLY A 295 68.16 6.86 -52.29
C GLY A 295 67.20 6.82 -53.47
#